data_AF-A0A957USW6-F1
#
_entry.id   AF-A0A957USW6-F1
#
_cell.length_a   1.000
_cell.length_b   1.000
_cell.length_c   1.000
_cell.angle_alpha   90.00
_cell.angle_beta   90.00
_cell.angle_gamma   90.00
#
_symmetry.space_group_name_H-M   'P 1'
#
loop_
_entity.id
_entity.type
_entity.pdbx_description
1 polymer ?
#
loop_
_entity_poly.entity_id
_entity_poly.type
_entity_poly.pdbx_seq_one_letter_code
_entity_poly.pdbx_strand_id
1 'polypeptide(L)'
;MDKFSQAEIAHFRTEGYVTAPRLFNAREVQAMQVELDYFKQNGLGRNVATDGDGQTHSTTQINYQIIPLNDKSTLFRALPFAPHVATRVGQLIGEPFARHLDQI
;
A
#
# COMPACT_ATOMS: atom_id res chain seq x y z
N MET A 1 -4.41 -2.80 -21.19
CA MET A 1 -3.67 -2.99 -19.93
C MET A 1 -2.72 -1.83 -19.83
N ASP A 2 -2.96 -0.94 -18.87
CA ASP A 2 -2.23 0.32 -18.82
C ASP A 2 -0.82 0.09 -18.29
N LYS A 3 0.17 0.25 -19.18
CA LYS A 3 1.60 0.10 -18.91
C LYS A 3 2.22 1.49 -18.73
N PHE A 4 3.31 1.56 -17.96
CA PHE A 4 4.15 2.75 -17.94
C PHE A 4 4.85 2.94 -19.30
N SER A 5 4.93 4.19 -19.73
CA SER A 5 5.73 4.65 -20.87
C SER A 5 7.22 4.57 -20.54
N GLN A 6 8.06 4.67 -21.58
CA GLN A 6 9.52 4.69 -21.38
C GLN A 6 9.98 5.92 -20.59
N ALA A 7 9.31 7.06 -20.74
CA ALA A 7 9.59 8.26 -19.97
C ALA A 7 9.29 8.08 -18.47
N GLU A 8 8.16 7.44 -18.15
CA GLU A 8 7.78 7.10 -16.77
C GLU A 8 8.74 6.08 -16.12
N ILE A 9 9.18 5.07 -16.88
CA ILE A 9 10.18 4.10 -16.41
C ILE A 9 11.54 4.79 -16.19
N ALA A 10 11.95 5.68 -17.11
CA ALA A 10 13.18 6.44 -16.95
C ALA A 10 13.11 7.36 -15.72
N HIS A 11 11.98 8.05 -15.51
CA HIS A 11 11.73 8.88 -14.33
C HIS A 11 11.84 8.06 -13.03
N PHE A 12 11.24 6.87 -12.98
CA PHE A 12 11.39 5.97 -11.83
C PHE A 12 12.85 5.62 -11.54
N ARG A 13 13.66 5.37 -12.57
CA ARG A 13 15.08 5.04 -12.40
C ARG A 13 15.92 6.22 -11.91
N THR A 14 15.54 7.45 -12.27
CA THR A 14 16.27 8.66 -11.89
C THR A 14 15.83 9.19 -10.52
N GLU A 15 14.52 9.24 -10.27
CA GLU A 15 13.92 9.90 -9.10
C GLU A 15 13.48 8.91 -8.01
N GLY A 16 13.42 7.62 -8.32
CA GLY A 16 12.99 6.57 -7.38
C GLY A 16 11.48 6.44 -7.21
N TYR A 17 10.66 7.19 -7.96
CA TYR A 17 9.21 7.09 -7.91
C TYR A 17 8.56 7.32 -9.29
N VAL A 18 7.30 6.91 -9.42
CA VAL A 18 6.45 7.24 -10.58
C VAL A 18 5.00 7.33 -10.11
N THR A 19 4.24 8.26 -10.68
CA THR A 19 2.81 8.39 -10.41
C THR A 19 2.02 7.49 -11.36
N ALA A 20 1.04 6.75 -10.84
CA ALA A 20 0.12 5.95 -11.64
C ALA A 20 -1.32 6.43 -11.44
N PRO A 21 -1.75 7.48 -12.15
CA PRO A 21 -3.14 7.96 -12.06
C PRO A 21 -4.11 6.83 -12.37
N ARG A 22 -5.19 6.73 -11.59
CA ARG A 22 -6.21 5.69 -11.74
C ARG A 22 -5.63 4.27 -11.72
N LEU A 23 -4.62 4.02 -10.88
CA LEU A 23 -4.17 2.66 -10.59
C LEU A 23 -5.33 1.79 -10.10
N PHE A 24 -6.16 2.35 -9.23
CA PHE A 24 -7.44 1.78 -8.83
C PHE A 24 -8.58 2.63 -9.36
N ASN A 25 -9.66 1.97 -9.78
CA ASN A 25 -10.89 2.64 -10.19
C ASN A 25 -11.76 3.01 -8.97
N ALA A 26 -12.82 3.79 -9.20
CA ALA A 26 -13.69 4.27 -8.12
C ALA A 26 -14.33 3.15 -7.29
N ARG A 27 -14.68 2.02 -7.92
CA ARG A 27 -15.26 0.86 -7.23
C ARG A 27 -14.23 0.17 -6.34
N GLU A 28 -13.01 0.00 -6.82
CA GLU A 28 -11.90 -0.58 -6.03
C GLU A 28 -11.57 0.31 -4.84
N VAL A 29 -11.50 1.63 -5.05
CA VAL A 29 -11.30 2.61 -3.97
C VAL A 29 -12.42 2.55 -2.94
N GLN A 30 -13.67 2.49 -3.37
CA GLN A 30 -14.81 2.34 -2.47
C GLN A 30 -14.73 1.05 -1.63
N ALA A 31 -14.33 -0.07 -2.25
CA ALA A 31 -14.15 -1.33 -1.53
C ALA A 31 -13.03 -1.24 -0.47
N MET A 32 -11.91 -0.58 -0.80
CA MET A 32 -10.83 -0.33 0.16
C MET A 32 -11.29 0.55 1.34
N GLN A 33 -12.14 1.54 1.09
CA GLN A 33 -12.69 2.40 2.14
C GLN A 33 -13.61 1.63 3.09
N VAL A 34 -14.45 0.73 2.58
CA VAL A 34 -15.33 -0.13 3.40
C VAL A 34 -14.51 -1.03 4.32
N GLU A 35 -13.44 -1.66 3.82
CA GLU A 35 -12.55 -2.48 4.64
C GLU A 35 -11.85 -1.64 5.72
N LEU A 36 -11.41 -0.43 5.38
CA LEU A 36 -10.80 0.49 6.36
C LEU A 36 -11.78 0.90 7.46
N ASP A 37 -13.03 1.19 7.12
CA ASP A 37 -14.07 1.51 8.10
C ASP A 37 -14.34 0.32 9.03
N TYR A 38 -14.38 -0.90 8.49
CA TYR A 38 -14.46 -2.12 9.28
C TYR A 38 -13.27 -2.25 10.24
N PHE A 39 -12.05 -2.02 9.78
CA PHE A 39 -10.87 -2.09 10.66
C PHE A 39 -10.91 -1.08 11.80
N LYS A 40 -11.39 0.15 11.52
CA LYS A 40 -11.54 1.20 12.54
C LYS A 40 -12.60 0.84 13.57
N GLN A 41 -13.75 0.35 13.12
CA GLN A 41 -14.84 -0.09 14.02
C GLN A 41 -14.42 -1.22 14.94
N ASN A 42 -13.51 -2.09 14.48
CA ASN A 42 -12.98 -3.22 15.25
C ASN A 42 -11.68 -2.90 16.00
N GLY A 43 -11.22 -1.65 16.01
CA GLY A 43 -10.04 -1.22 16.76
C GLY A 43 -8.75 -1.93 16.34
N LEU A 44 -8.59 -2.28 15.06
CA LEU A 44 -7.45 -3.08 14.58
C LEU A 44 -6.14 -2.30 14.44
N GLY A 45 -6.19 -0.97 14.45
CA GLY A 45 -5.00 -0.15 14.29
C GLY A 45 -4.29 0.12 15.62
N ARG A 46 -3.00 0.41 15.53
CA ARG A 46 -2.09 0.63 16.66
C ARG A 46 -1.33 1.93 16.48
N ASN A 47 -1.16 2.68 17.56
CA ASN A 47 -0.18 3.78 17.57
C ASN A 47 1.22 3.19 17.70
N VAL A 48 2.02 3.32 16.65
CA VAL A 48 3.43 2.85 16.65
C VAL A 48 4.41 4.00 16.81
N ALA A 49 3.92 5.19 17.14
CA ALA A 49 4.74 6.34 17.46
C ALA A 49 5.58 6.12 18.71
N THR A 50 6.79 6.67 18.69
CA THR A 50 7.64 6.84 19.89
C THR A 50 7.85 8.32 20.14
N ASP A 51 8.26 8.69 21.35
CA ASP A 51 8.54 10.10 21.74
C ASP A 51 9.88 10.62 21.18
N GLY A 52 10.32 10.09 20.04
CA GLY A 52 11.55 10.48 19.34
C GLY A 52 12.82 9.76 19.79
N ASP A 53 12.74 8.91 20.80
CA ASP A 53 13.85 8.10 21.33
C ASP A 53 13.92 6.68 20.71
N GLY A 54 12.91 6.31 19.91
CA GLY A 54 12.78 4.98 19.33
C GLY A 54 12.41 3.87 20.33
N GLN A 55 12.08 4.23 21.58
CA GLN A 55 11.81 3.26 22.67
C GLN A 55 10.50 3.55 23.40
N THR A 56 10.26 4.79 23.81
CA THR A 56 9.10 5.15 24.62
C THR A 56 7.89 5.31 23.73
N HIS A 57 6.88 4.45 23.90
CA HIS A 57 5.63 4.55 23.14
C HIS A 57 4.93 5.88 23.42
N SER A 58 4.64 6.62 22.34
CA SER A 58 3.96 7.91 22.46
C SER A 58 2.49 7.73 22.78
N THR A 59 1.97 8.58 23.66
CA THR A 59 0.53 8.76 23.83
C THR A 59 -0.06 9.69 22.77
N THR A 60 0.78 10.38 22.00
CA THR A 60 0.38 11.21 20.85
C THR A 60 0.22 10.31 19.62
N GLN A 61 -0.97 10.29 19.04
CA GLN A 61 -1.26 9.50 17.83
C GLN A 61 -0.72 10.19 16.57
N ILE A 62 0.54 9.93 16.23
CA ILE A 62 1.20 10.47 15.02
C ILE A 62 1.47 9.42 13.94
N ASN A 63 1.42 8.13 14.29
CA ASN A 63 1.67 7.03 13.36
C ASN A 63 0.73 5.85 13.69
N TYR A 64 -0.53 5.98 13.30
CA TYR A 64 -1.54 4.96 13.49
C TYR A 64 -1.53 4.00 12.31
N GLN A 65 -1.22 2.72 12.56
CA GLN A 65 -1.02 1.73 11.50
C GLN A 65 -1.89 0.49 11.70
N ILE A 66 -2.32 -0.10 10.59
CA ILE A 66 -2.90 -1.44 10.53
C ILE A 66 -1.96 -2.32 9.72
N ILE A 67 -1.32 -3.29 10.40
CA ILE A 67 -0.22 -4.08 9.84
C ILE A 67 -0.16 -5.47 10.52
N PRO A 68 0.06 -6.56 9.77
CA PRO A 68 -0.06 -6.64 8.30
C PRO A 68 -1.54 -6.60 7.86
N LEU A 69 -1.84 -6.33 6.59
CA LEU A 69 -3.22 -6.35 6.06
C LEU A 69 -3.61 -7.71 5.48
N ASN A 70 -2.63 -8.49 5.05
CA ASN A 70 -2.84 -9.76 4.34
C ASN A 70 -3.65 -10.82 5.11
N ASP A 71 -3.61 -10.78 6.44
CA ASP A 71 -4.34 -11.68 7.34
C ASP A 71 -5.70 -11.11 7.79
N LYS A 72 -5.94 -9.81 7.55
CA LYS A 72 -7.15 -9.09 7.97
C LYS A 72 -8.19 -8.94 6.87
N SER A 73 -7.77 -8.94 5.60
CA SER A 73 -8.67 -8.72 4.48
C SER A 73 -8.28 -9.51 3.24
N THR A 74 -9.25 -10.22 2.68
CA THR A 74 -9.09 -10.91 1.40
C THR A 74 -8.86 -9.92 0.25
N LEU A 75 -9.47 -8.72 0.32
CA LEU A 75 -9.28 -7.66 -0.66
C LEU A 75 -7.82 -7.17 -0.64
N PHE A 76 -7.33 -6.67 0.50
CA PHE A 76 -5.95 -6.19 0.61
C PHE A 76 -4.92 -7.30 0.35
N ARG A 77 -5.25 -8.54 0.71
CA ARG A 77 -4.39 -9.68 0.37
C ARG A 77 -4.21 -9.85 -1.14
N ALA A 78 -5.25 -9.58 -1.93
CA ALA A 78 -5.29 -9.82 -3.37
C ALA A 78 -4.82 -8.64 -4.22
N LEU A 79 -5.03 -7.39 -3.78
CA LEU A 79 -4.77 -6.18 -4.57
C LEU A 79 -3.35 -6.12 -5.18
N PRO A 80 -2.25 -6.44 -4.46
CA PRO A 80 -0.90 -6.38 -5.05
C PRO A 80 -0.70 -7.34 -6.24
N PHE A 81 -1.51 -8.38 -6.33
CA PHE A 81 -1.44 -9.41 -7.37
C PHE A 81 -2.50 -9.21 -8.46
N ALA A 82 -3.33 -8.16 -8.37
CA ALA A 82 -4.23 -7.82 -9.46
C ALA A 82 -3.40 -7.55 -10.73
N PRO A 83 -3.80 -8.06 -11.91
CA PRO A 83 -2.93 -8.03 -13.09
C PRO A 83 -2.44 -6.63 -13.48
N HIS A 84 -3.26 -5.60 -13.28
CA HIS A 84 -2.89 -4.21 -13.57
C HIS A 84 -1.87 -3.62 -12.59
N VAL A 85 -1.88 -4.06 -11.33
CA VAL A 85 -0.87 -3.70 -10.33
C VAL A 85 0.42 -4.48 -10.59
N ALA A 86 0.31 -5.80 -10.66
CA ALA A 86 1.47 -6.68 -10.81
C ALA A 86 2.27 -6.37 -12.08
N THR A 87 1.58 -6.15 -13.21
CA THR A 87 2.24 -5.75 -14.46
C THR A 87 3.02 -4.45 -14.30
N ARG A 88 2.42 -3.43 -13.67
CA ARG A 88 3.07 -2.12 -13.47
C ARG A 88 4.25 -2.21 -12.53
N VAL A 89 4.14 -2.95 -11.43
CA VAL A 89 5.26 -3.18 -10.50
C VAL A 89 6.39 -3.93 -11.21
N GLY A 90 6.08 -4.99 -11.97
CA GLY A 90 7.06 -5.74 -12.76
C GLY A 90 7.81 -4.87 -13.78
N GLN A 91 7.16 -3.85 -14.36
CA GLN A 91 7.85 -2.89 -15.25
C GLN A 91 8.91 -2.04 -14.53
N LEU A 92 8.74 -1.80 -13.23
CA LEU A 92 9.63 -0.92 -12.45
C LEU A 92 10.79 -1.69 -11.82
N ILE A 93 10.51 -2.85 -11.21
CA ILE A 93 11.50 -3.60 -10.42
C ILE A 93 11.87 -4.96 -11.00
N GLY A 94 11.28 -5.35 -12.13
CA GLY A 94 11.47 -6.65 -12.76
C GLY A 94 10.65 -7.76 -12.11
N GLU A 95 10.70 -8.94 -12.72
CA GLU A 95 10.06 -10.16 -12.24
C GLU A 95 11.10 -11.28 -12.07
N PRO A 96 10.93 -12.20 -11.10
CA PRO A 96 9.84 -12.27 -10.13
C PRO A 96 10.01 -11.29 -8.97
N PHE A 97 8.89 -10.90 -8.34
CA PHE A 97 8.87 -10.17 -7.08
C PHE A 97 7.87 -10.81 -6.12
N ALA A 98 8.05 -10.54 -4.82
CA ALA A 98 7.14 -11.01 -3.77
C ALA A 98 6.70 -9.84 -2.89
N ARG A 99 5.46 -9.88 -2.42
CA ARG A 99 5.02 -8.96 -1.36
C ARG A 99 5.72 -9.35 -0.06
N HIS A 100 6.51 -8.41 0.49
CA HIS A 100 7.12 -8.58 1.81
C HIS A 100 6.18 -8.14 2.94
N LEU A 101 5.49 -7.01 2.77
CA LEU A 101 4.64 -6.39 3.79
C LEU A 101 3.53 -5.56 3.14
N ASP A 102 2.43 -5.34 3.85
CA ASP A 102 1.37 -4.38 3.54
C ASP A 102 0.91 -3.65 4.81
N GLN A 103 0.57 -2.36 4.67
CA GLN A 103 0.16 -1.49 5.77
C GLN A 103 -0.77 -0.38 5.27
N ILE A 104 -1.67 0.09 6.15
CA ILE A 104 -2.43 1.35 6.02
C ILE A 104 -2.13 2.20 7.25
#